data_AF-A0A0R3WBE9-F1
#
_entry.id   AF-A0A0R3WBE9-F1
#
_cell.length_a   1.000
_cell.length_b   1.000
_cell.length_c   1.000
_cell.angle_alpha   90.00
_cell.angle_beta   90.00
_cell.angle_gamma   90.00
#
_symmetry.space_group_name_H-M   'P 1'
#
loop_
_entity.id
_entity.type
_entity.pdbx_description
1 polymer ?
#
loop_
_entity_poly.entity_id
_entity_poly.type
_entity_poly.pdbx_seq_one_letter_code
_entity_poly.pdbx_strand_id
1 'polypeptide(L)'
;MSMMKSFVNDNFEWIAAKSSRLAHYNKMWTITSSEFQAAVRLLQQGELAKHSVSEGTRAVTKYTCSKWMMRCVCVWRTVSERLSERIAWLC
;
A
#
# COMPACT_ATOMS: atom_id res chain seq x y z
N MET A 1 -6.92 27.19 1.11
CA MET A 1 -6.54 25.86 0.58
C MET A 1 -7.77 24.99 0.28
N SER A 2 -8.70 25.47 -0.56
CA SER A 2 -9.88 24.67 -0.98
C SER A 2 -9.64 24.04 -2.36
N MET A 3 -9.13 24.82 -3.32
CA MET A 3 -8.78 24.38 -4.68
C MET A 3 -7.93 23.10 -4.72
N MET A 4 -6.87 23.02 -3.91
CA MET A 4 -5.99 21.84 -3.87
C MET A 4 -6.72 20.59 -3.35
N LYS A 5 -7.67 20.76 -2.43
CA LYS A 5 -8.46 19.63 -1.89
C LYS A 5 -9.42 19.09 -2.94
N SER A 6 -10.12 19.97 -3.66
CA SER A 6 -10.99 19.59 -4.76
C SER A 6 -10.21 18.88 -5.86
N PHE A 7 -9.05 19.41 -6.26
CA PHE A 7 -8.20 18.77 -7.26
C PHE A 7 -7.84 17.32 -6.89
N VAL A 8 -7.44 17.06 -5.64
CA VAL A 8 -7.11 15.71 -5.19
C VAL A 8 -8.36 14.82 -5.18
N ASN A 9 -9.50 15.34 -4.74
CA ASN A 9 -10.75 14.58 -4.70
C ASN A 9 -11.23 14.16 -6.11
N ASP A 10 -11.22 15.10 -7.06
CA ASP A 10 -11.67 14.85 -8.43
C ASP A 10 -10.79 13.80 -9.13
N ASN A 11 -9.47 13.87 -8.93
CA ASN A 11 -8.54 12.86 -9.45
C ASN A 11 -8.74 11.50 -8.79
N PHE A 12 -9.00 11.47 -7.48
CA PHE A 12 -9.22 10.23 -6.75
C PHE A 12 -10.50 9.51 -7.20
N GLU A 13 -11.62 10.24 -7.32
CA GLU A 13 -12.88 9.69 -7.82
C GLU A 13 -12.72 9.12 -9.23
N TRP A 14 -11.98 9.82 -10.09
CA TRP A 14 -11.74 9.37 -11.45
C TRP A 14 -10.91 8.08 -11.52
N ILE A 15 -9.82 8.00 -10.74
CA ILE A 15 -8.99 6.79 -10.66
C ILE A 15 -9.79 5.62 -10.06
N ALA A 16 -10.56 5.86 -9.01
CA ALA A 16 -11.38 4.83 -8.36
C ALA A 16 -12.43 4.25 -9.33
N ALA A 17 -13.11 5.11 -10.09
CA ALA A 17 -14.06 4.66 -11.11
C ALA A 17 -13.39 3.83 -12.21
N LYS A 18 -12.18 4.19 -12.62
CA LYS A 18 -11.42 3.45 -13.64
C LYS A 18 -10.93 2.10 -13.11
N SER A 19 -10.43 2.05 -11.88
CA SER A 19 -9.99 0.81 -11.22
C SER A 19 -11.14 -0.16 -10.97
N SER A 20 -12.32 0.34 -10.58
CA SER A 20 -13.53 -0.50 -10.43
C SER A 20 -13.91 -1.17 -11.76
N ARG A 21 -13.93 -0.41 -12.87
CA ARG A 21 -14.21 -0.98 -14.20
C ARG A 21 -13.18 -2.05 -14.59
N LEU A 22 -11.90 -1.82 -14.31
CA LEU A 22 -10.82 -2.81 -14.55
C LEU A 22 -11.01 -4.10 -13.72
N ALA A 23 -11.40 -3.98 -12.46
CA ALA A 23 -11.69 -5.13 -11.61
C ALA A 23 -12.89 -5.93 -12.13
N HIS A 24 -13.94 -5.25 -12.60
CA HIS A 24 -15.10 -5.90 -13.24
C HIS A 24 -14.72 -6.65 -14.52
N TYR A 25 -13.83 -6.10 -15.37
CA TYR A 25 -13.35 -6.81 -16.55
C TYR A 25 -12.56 -8.07 -16.19
N ASN A 26 -11.78 -8.01 -15.12
CA ASN A 26 -11.04 -9.16 -14.60
C ASN A 26 -11.91 -10.15 -13.80
N LYS A 27 -13.23 -9.89 -13.65
CA LYS A 27 -14.17 -10.65 -12.82
C LYS A 27 -13.73 -10.78 -11.35
N MET A 28 -12.98 -9.80 -10.87
CA MET A 28 -12.48 -9.75 -9.51
C MET A 28 -13.38 -8.86 -8.66
N TRP A 29 -13.69 -9.31 -7.45
CA TRP A 29 -14.49 -8.56 -6.47
C TRP A 29 -13.64 -7.57 -5.66
N THR A 30 -12.31 -7.72 -5.71
CA THR A 30 -11.35 -6.91 -4.97
C THR A 30 -10.50 -6.09 -5.95
N ILE A 31 -10.40 -4.79 -5.72
CA ILE A 31 -9.48 -3.91 -6.45
C ILE A 31 -8.09 -4.12 -5.87
N THR A 32 -7.15 -4.63 -6.68
CA THR A 32 -5.76 -4.83 -6.25
C THR A 32 -4.89 -3.64 -6.67
N SER A 33 -3.65 -3.60 -6.17
CA SER A 33 -2.65 -2.60 -6.59
C SER A 33 -2.38 -2.63 -8.09
N SER A 34 -2.61 -3.77 -8.76
CA SER A 34 -2.44 -3.94 -10.19
C SER A 34 -3.50 -3.18 -11.00
N GLU A 35 -4.78 -3.26 -10.63
CA GLU A 35 -5.85 -2.48 -11.28
C GLU A 35 -5.69 -0.97 -11.01
N PHE A 36 -5.18 -0.59 -9.83
CA PHE A 36 -4.85 0.79 -9.54
C PHE A 36 -3.71 1.31 -10.42
N GLN A 37 -2.61 0.56 -10.52
CA GLN A 37 -1.46 0.92 -11.36
C GLN A 37 -1.85 1.00 -12.85
N ALA A 38 -2.71 0.09 -13.32
CA ALA A 38 -3.24 0.13 -14.68
C ALA A 38 -4.16 1.34 -14.91
N ALA A 39 -5.03 1.68 -13.96
CA ALA A 39 -5.87 2.87 -14.04
C ALA A 39 -5.03 4.15 -14.12
N VAL A 40 -4.00 4.28 -13.28
CA VAL A 40 -3.09 5.44 -13.28
C VAL A 40 -2.39 5.59 -14.64
N ARG A 41 -1.92 4.50 -15.24
CA ARG A 41 -1.29 4.52 -16.59
C ARG A 41 -2.25 4.90 -17.71
N LEU A 42 -3.55 4.65 -17.55
CA LEU A 42 -4.56 5.03 -18.53
C LEU A 42 -4.98 6.50 -18.39
N LEU A 43 -4.85 7.06 -17.20
CA LEU A 43 -5.33 8.41 -16.85
C LEU A 43 -4.22 9.46 -16.97
N GLN A 44 -2.98 9.11 -16.61
CA GLN A 44 -1.81 9.98 -16.78
C GLN A 44 -1.02 9.56 -18.02
N GLN A 45 -0.53 10.55 -18.77
CA GLN A 45 0.26 10.34 -19.98
C GLN A 45 1.73 10.75 -19.78
N GLY A 46 2.63 10.15 -20.57
CA GLY A 46 4.05 10.53 -20.61
C GLY A 46 4.81 10.23 -19.32
N GLU A 47 5.70 11.15 -18.93
CA GLU A 47 6.59 10.98 -17.77
C GLU A 47 5.85 11.03 -16.43
N LEU A 48 4.71 11.72 -16.36
CA LEU A 48 3.87 11.80 -15.15
C LEU A 48 3.35 10.43 -14.72
N ALA A 49 2.99 9.58 -15.68
CA ALA A 49 2.54 8.22 -15.41
C ALA A 49 3.66 7.37 -14.82
N LYS A 50 4.87 7.48 -15.36
CA LYS A 50 6.05 6.73 -14.87
C LYS A 50 6.40 7.15 -13.45
N HIS A 51 6.43 8.46 -13.19
CA HIS A 51 6.75 8.96 -11.86
C HIS A 51 5.68 8.55 -10.83
N SER A 52 4.39 8.73 -11.14
CA SER A 52 3.29 8.37 -10.23
C SER A 52 3.28 6.87 -9.91
N VAL A 53 3.56 6.02 -10.90
CA VAL A 53 3.70 4.57 -10.69
C VAL A 53 4.92 4.24 -9.81
N SER A 54 6.05 4.91 -10.02
CA SER A 54 7.27 4.69 -9.22
C SER A 54 7.08 5.10 -7.75
N GLU A 55 6.45 6.26 -7.51
CA GLU A 55 6.13 6.75 -6.17
C GLU A 55 5.11 5.85 -5.46
N GLY A 56 4.07 5.39 -6.18
CA GLY A 56 3.11 4.43 -5.65
C GLY A 56 3.76 3.11 -5.25
N THR A 57 4.65 2.57 -6.08
CA THR A 57 5.38 1.32 -5.78
C THR A 57 6.30 1.48 -4.57
N ARG A 58 7.00 2.61 -4.45
CA ARG A 58 7.85 2.91 -3.29
C ARG A 58 7.03 2.99 -2.00
N ALA A 59 5.85 3.61 -2.05
CA ALA A 59 4.95 3.68 -0.90
C ALA A 59 4.46 2.30 -0.46
N VAL A 60 4.08 1.43 -1.39
CA VAL A 60 3.66 0.04 -1.09
C VAL A 60 4.79 -0.76 -0.45
N THR A 61 6.02 -0.65 -0.97
CA THR A 61 7.19 -1.30 -0.39
C THR A 61 7.46 -0.80 1.03
N LYS A 62 7.39 0.52 1.26
CA LYS A 62 7.57 1.10 2.60
C LYS A 62 6.50 0.60 3.58
N TYR A 63 5.23 0.59 3.18
CA TYR A 63 4.14 0.08 4.00
C TYR A 63 4.33 -1.40 4.36
N THR A 64 4.70 -2.21 3.37
CA THR A 64 4.95 -3.63 3.56
C THR A 64 6.12 -3.83 4.53
N CYS A 65 7.24 -3.12 4.32
CA CYS A 65 8.41 -3.17 5.19
C CYS A 65 8.10 -2.75 6.64
N SER A 66 7.35 -1.66 6.86
CA SER A 66 6.93 -1.26 8.21
C SER A 66 6.06 -2.30 8.90
N LYS A 67 5.18 -2.98 8.15
CA LYS A 67 4.36 -4.08 8.69
C LYS A 67 5.21 -5.29 9.07
N TRP A 68 6.18 -5.65 8.22
CA TRP A 68 7.14 -6.71 8.53
C TRP A 68 8.03 -6.35 9.71
N MET A 69 8.49 -5.11 9.82
CA MET A 69 9.29 -4.64 10.94
C MET A 69 8.50 -4.67 12.25
N MET A 70 7.23 -4.23 12.25
CA MET A 70 6.35 -4.42 13.41
C MET A 70 6.14 -5.88 13.74
N ARG A 71 5.97 -6.75 12.74
CA ARG A 71 5.79 -8.18 12.97
C ARG A 71 7.06 -8.84 13.51
N CYS A 72 8.24 -8.46 13.00
CA CYS A 72 9.52 -8.88 13.53
C CYS A 72 9.74 -8.33 14.94
N VAL A 73 9.41 -7.06 15.23
CA VAL A 73 9.52 -6.49 16.59
C VAL A 73 8.58 -7.20 17.56
N CYS A 74 7.33 -7.48 17.18
CA CYS A 74 6.41 -8.25 18.02
C CYS A 74 6.91 -9.68 18.23
N VAL A 75 7.33 -10.38 17.18
CA VAL A 75 7.88 -11.75 17.29
C VAL A 75 9.15 -11.75 18.12
N TRP A 76 10.05 -10.80 17.91
CA TRP A 76 11.30 -10.69 18.65
C TRP A 76 11.07 -10.29 20.10
N ARG A 77 10.10 -9.40 20.39
CA ARG A 77 9.68 -9.08 21.76
C ARG A 77 9.07 -10.30 22.45
N THR A 78 8.20 -11.05 21.78
CA THR A 78 7.62 -12.29 22.33
C THR A 78 8.65 -13.41 22.51
N VAL A 79 9.67 -13.49 21.63
CA VAL A 79 10.80 -14.43 21.78
C VAL A 79 11.73 -13.98 22.91
N SER A 80 11.99 -12.67 23.04
CA SER A 80 12.81 -12.08 24.08
C SER A 80 12.18 -12.21 25.47
N GLU A 81 10.87 -11.99 25.60
CA GLU A 81 10.10 -12.20 26.82
C GLU A 81 10.12 -13.69 27.22
N ARG A 82 9.90 -14.61 26.27
CA ARG A 82 10.00 -16.07 26.54
C ARG A 82 11.41 -16.53 26.89
N LEU A 83 12.44 -15.90 26.33
CA LEU A 83 13.83 -16.21 26.68
C LEU A 83 14.15 -15.70 28.09
N SER A 84 13.65 -14.52 28.47
CA SER A 84 13.80 -13.96 29.81
C SER A 84 13.07 -14.77 30.88
N GLU A 85 11.87 -15.28 30.60
CA GLU A 85 11.16 -16.18 31.52
C GLU A 85 11.90 -17.49 31.70
N ARG A 86 12.49 -18.07 30.64
CA ARG A 86 13.25 -19.33 30.75
C ARG A 86 14.58 -19.17 31.50
N ILE A 87 15.23 -18.02 31.39
CA ILE A 87 16.46 -17.74 32.16
C ILE A 87 16.14 -17.55 33.66
N ALA A 88 14.98 -17.00 34.00
CA ALA A 88 14.56 -16.84 35.41
C ALA A 88 14.30 -18.15 36.16
N TRP A 89 14.04 -19.27 35.46
CA TRP A 89 13.90 -20.60 36.06
C TRP A 89 15.23 -21.38 36.14
N LEU A 90 16.30 -20.84 35.56
CA LEU A 90 17.64 -21.43 35.53
C LEU A 90 18.58 -20.85 36.61
N CYS A 91 18.11 -19.86 37.38
CA CYS A 91 18.72 -19.38 38.63
C CYS A 91 17.90 -19.85 39.83
#